data_AF-A0A644UC52-F1
#
_entry.id   AF-A0A644UC52-F1
#
_cell.length_a   1.000
_cell.length_b   1.000
_cell.length_c   1.000
_cell.angle_alpha   90.00
_cell.angle_beta   90.00
_cell.angle_gamma   90.00
#
_symmetry.space_group_name_H-M   'P 1'
#
loop_
_entity.id
_entity.type
_entity.pdbx_description
1 polymer ?
#
loop_
_entity_poly.entity_id
_entity_poly.type
_entity_poly.pdbx_seq_one_letter_code
_entity_poly.pdbx_strand_id
1 'polypeptide(L)' 'MNDENKTVTKITEPDSLPVLMKSRMTEEQLCGDYKYCMAQKMTKALLDKDLISVDEFNKISERNRQAFSPYLAEIMP' A
#
# COMPACT_ATOMS: atom_id res chain seq x y z
N MET A 1 -34.50 7.57 55.89
CA MET A 1 -33.47 6.67 55.35
C MET A 1 -33.42 6.96 53.87
N ASN A 2 -32.36 7.63 53.44
CA ASN A 2 -32.11 8.01 52.06
C ASN A 2 -31.60 6.75 51.36
N ASP A 3 -32.27 6.30 50.31
CA ASP A 3 -31.66 5.40 49.34
C ASP A 3 -31.78 6.05 47.98
N GLU A 4 -30.69 6.74 47.64
CA GLU A 4 -30.32 7.20 46.32
C GLU A 4 -30.51 6.10 45.27
N ASN A 5 -31.44 6.35 44.35
CA ASN A 5 -31.60 5.57 43.13
C ASN A 5 -30.39 5.78 42.21
N LYS A 6 -29.33 5.02 42.48
CA LYS A 6 -28.14 4.86 41.65
C LYS A 6 -28.56 4.49 40.22
N THR A 7 -28.54 5.46 39.31
CA THR A 7 -28.68 5.23 37.88
C THR A 7 -27.49 4.42 37.38
N VAL A 8 -27.72 3.15 37.07
CA VAL A 8 -26.79 2.32 36.33
C VAL A 8 -26.79 2.81 34.89
N THR A 9 -25.77 3.59 34.51
CA THR A 9 -25.48 3.86 33.10
C THR A 9 -25.00 2.56 32.48
N LYS A 10 -25.91 1.90 31.76
CA LYS A 10 -25.61 0.80 30.85
C LYS A 10 -24.53 1.29 29.89
N ILE A 11 -23.32 0.72 29.98
CA ILE A 11 -22.29 0.96 28.97
C ILE A 11 -22.77 0.19 27.74
N THR A 12 -23.50 0.88 26.87
CA THR A 12 -23.67 0.44 25.49
C THR A 12 -22.30 0.62 24.87
N GLU A 13 -21.61 -0.49 24.63
CA GLU A 13 -20.46 -0.57 23.72
C GLU A 13 -20.83 0.29 22.50
N PRO A 14 -20.13 1.40 22.21
CA PRO A 14 -20.37 2.09 20.96
C PRO A 14 -20.00 1.08 19.88
N ASP A 15 -21.04 0.69 19.13
CA ASP A 15 -20.95 -0.10 17.91
C ASP A 15 -19.63 0.21 17.22
N SER A 16 -18.83 -0.84 17.04
CA SER A 16 -17.51 -0.76 16.46
C SER A 16 -17.54 0.26 15.35
N LEU A 17 -16.83 1.38 15.51
CA LEU A 17 -16.44 2.24 14.40
C LEU A 17 -16.07 1.26 13.29
N PRO A 18 -16.64 1.37 12.06
CA PRO A 18 -16.34 0.43 11.01
C PRO A 18 -14.83 0.46 10.91
N VAL A 19 -14.19 -0.60 11.43
CA VAL A 19 -12.75 -0.75 11.49
C VAL A 19 -12.38 -0.45 10.08
N LEU A 20 -11.73 0.71 9.88
CA LEU A 20 -11.31 1.20 8.58
C LEU A 20 -10.86 -0.05 7.85
N MET A 21 -11.69 -0.56 6.95
CA MET A 21 -11.44 -1.82 6.28
C MET A 21 -10.36 -1.46 5.29
N LYS A 22 -9.15 -1.25 5.82
CA LYS A 22 -7.93 -1.14 5.08
C LYS A 22 -7.86 -2.51 4.43
N SER A 23 -8.31 -2.55 3.18
CA SER A 23 -8.30 -3.73 2.35
C SER A 23 -6.95 -4.41 2.60
N ARG A 24 -6.99 -5.60 3.20
CA ARG A 24 -5.75 -6.34 3.42
C ARG A 24 -5.23 -6.65 2.02
N MET A 25 -4.07 -6.10 1.69
CA MET A 25 -3.36 -6.40 0.45
C MET A 25 -3.28 -7.92 0.31
N THR A 26 -3.69 -8.45 -0.83
CA THR A 26 -3.61 -9.90 -1.07
C THR A 26 -2.16 -10.31 -1.31
N GLU A 27 -1.85 -11.60 -1.15
CA GLU A 27 -0.50 -12.12 -1.41
C GLU A 27 -0.08 -11.89 -2.87
N GLU A 28 -1.01 -11.96 -3.82
CA GLU A 28 -0.77 -11.70 -5.24
C GLU A 28 -0.40 -10.24 -5.47
N GLN A 29 -1.12 -9.31 -4.83
CA GLN A 29 -0.78 -7.89 -4.90
C GLN A 29 0.60 -7.63 -4.31
N LEU A 30 0.92 -8.22 -3.15
CA LEU A 30 2.21 -8.07 -2.50
C LEU A 30 3.35 -8.62 -3.38
N CYS A 31 3.13 -9.77 -4.01
CA CYS A 31 4.07 -10.36 -4.96
C CYS A 31 4.26 -9.47 -6.19
N GLY A 32 3.16 -8.90 -6.73
CA GLY A 32 3.20 -7.95 -7.84
C GLY A 32 4.04 -6.71 -7.51
N ASP A 33 3.79 -6.09 -6.36
CA ASP A 33 4.52 -4.92 -5.90
C ASP A 33 6.00 -5.21 -5.65
N TYR A 34 6.30 -6.38 -5.07
CA TYR A 34 7.69 -6.82 -4.90
C TYR A 34 8.40 -6.97 -6.24
N LYS A 35 7.75 -7.60 -7.22
CA LYS A 35 8.30 -7.79 -8.57
C LYS A 35 8.52 -6.46 -9.28
N TYR A 36 7.57 -5.52 -9.17
CA TYR A 36 7.72 -4.17 -9.68
C TYR A 36 8.92 -3.46 -9.03
N CYS A 37 9.02 -3.49 -7.69
CA CYS A 37 10.12 -2.87 -6.96
C CYS A 37 11.49 -3.42 -7.42
N MET A 38 11.58 -4.74 -7.62
CA MET A 38 12.80 -5.37 -8.12
C MET A 38 13.13 -4.95 -9.55
N ALA A 39 12.14 -4.92 -10.44
CA ALA A 39 12.33 -4.45 -11.82
C ALA A 39 12.85 -3.00 -11.84
N GLN A 40 12.24 -2.11 -11.05
CA GLN A 40 12.64 -0.71 -10.96
C GLN A 40 14.06 -0.54 -10.42
N LYS A 41 14.44 -1.31 -9.39
CA LYS A 41 15.81 -1.35 -8.86
C LYS A 41 16.83 -1.79 -9.91
N MET A 42 16.49 -2.82 -10.70
CA MET A 42 17.36 -3.30 -11.77
C MET A 42 17.52 -2.25 -12.87
N THR A 43 16.42 -1.62 -13.31
CA THR A 43 16.46 -0.54 -14.30
C THR A 43 17.28 0.65 -13.80
N LYS A 44 17.15 1.01 -12.51
CA LYS A 44 17.97 2.06 -11.89
C LYS A 44 19.45 1.71 -11.88
N ALA A 45 19.79 0.46 -11.58
CA ALA A 45 21.17 -0.01 -11.62
C ALA A 45 21.77 -0.01 -13.04
N LEU A 46 20.96 -0.16 -14.09
CA LEU A 46 21.42 0.01 -15.48
C LEU A 46 21.71 1.48 -15.78
N LEU A 47 20.83 2.38 -15.35
CA LEU A 47 21.03 3.82 -15.51
C LEU A 47 22.28 4.31 -14.77
N ASP A 48 22.47 3.86 -13.53
CA ASP A 48 23.60 4.26 -12.68
C ASP A 48 24.96 3.75 -13.18
N LYS A 49 24.94 2.78 -14.10
CA LYS A 49 26.12 2.25 -14.78
C LYS A 49 26.29 2.84 -16.20
N ASP A 50 25.50 3.85 -16.55
CA ASP A 50 25.45 4.47 -17.88
C ASP A 50 25.21 3.45 -19.02
N LEU A 51 24.54 2.33 -18.71
CA LEU A 51 24.22 1.29 -19.70
C LEU A 51 22.96 1.62 -20.51
N ILE A 52 22.13 2.52 -19.97
CA ILE A 52 20.93 3.06 -20.61
C ILE A 52 20.88 4.56 -20.38
N SER A 53 20.25 5.28 -21.30
CA SER A 53 19.94 6.70 -21.14
C SER A 53 18.77 6.95 -20.18
N VAL A 54 18.63 8.19 -19.72
CA VAL A 54 17.47 8.63 -18.92
C VAL A 54 16.14 8.43 -19.67
N ASP A 55 16.14 8.65 -20.98
CA ASP A 55 14.95 8.44 -21.82
C ASP A 55 14.55 6.96 -21.89
N GLU A 56 15.53 6.06 -22.04
CA GLU A 56 15.29 4.62 -22.00
C GLU A 56 14.85 4.15 -20.61
N PHE A 57 15.44 4.69 -19.54
CA PHE A 57 15.00 4.43 -18.17
C PHE A 57 13.52 4.79 -17.99
N ASN A 58 13.09 5.96 -18.47
CA ASN A 58 11.68 6.39 -18.38
C ASN A 58 10.74 5.46 -19.16
N LYS A 59 11.13 5.06 -20.38
CA LYS A 59 10.36 4.11 -21.20
C LYS A 59 10.24 2.73 -20.57
N ILE A 60 11.32 2.23 -19.97
CA ILE A 60 11.32 0.94 -19.27
C ILE A 60 10.47 1.03 -17.98
N SER A 61 10.60 2.14 -17.24
CA SER A 61 9.81 2.36 -16.01
C SER A 61 8.31 2.40 -16.29
N GLU A 62 7.89 3.08 -17.37
CA GLU A 62 6.50 3.10 -17.83
C GLU A 62 6.01 1.68 -18.18
N ARG A 63 6.81 0.91 -18.93
CA ARG A 63 6.49 -0.48 -19.25
C ARG A 63 6.41 -1.38 -18.02
N ASN A 64 7.29 -1.19 -17.04
CA ASN A 64 7.25 -1.93 -15.78
C ASN A 64 5.94 -1.64 -15.03
N ARG A 65 5.52 -0.37 -14.95
CA ARG A 65 4.25 0.02 -14.32
C ARG A 65 3.06 -0.64 -15.00
N GLN A 66 3.04 -0.70 -16.33
CA GLN A 66 1.99 -1.38 -17.10
C GLN A 66 2.01 -2.90 -16.89
N ALA A 67 3.18 -3.52 -16.95
CA ALA A 67 3.33 -4.98 -16.89
C ALA A 67 3.05 -5.55 -15.49
N PHE A 68 3.50 -4.86 -14.44
CA PHE A 68 3.32 -5.31 -13.06
C PHE A 68 2.03 -4.79 -12.44
N SER A 69 1.44 -3.71 -12.99
CA SER A 69 0.23 -3.06 -12.46
C SER A 69 0.23 -2.99 -10.91
N PRO A 70 1.30 -2.43 -10.30
CA PRO A 70 1.49 -2.52 -8.86
C PRO A 70 0.36 -1.81 -8.12
N TYR A 71 -0.13 -2.44 -7.07
CA TYR A 71 -1.25 -1.93 -6.27
C TYR A 71 -0.89 -0.59 -5.60
N LEU A 72 0.36 -0.42 -5.20
CA LEU A 72 0.86 0.81 -4.57
C LEU A 72 1.60 1.74 -5.55
N ALA A 73 1.29 1.68 -6.85
CA ALA A 73 1.95 2.49 -7.90
C ALA A 73 1.99 4.00 -7.58
N GLU A 74 0.94 4.53 -6.93
CA GLU A 74 0.81 5.96 -6.64
C GLU A 74 1.79 6.46 -5.57
N ILE A 75 2.27 5.57 -4.70
CA ILE A 75 3.14 5.91 -3.57
C ILE A 75 4.54 5.31 -3.69
N MET A 76 4.77 4.46 -4.69
CA MET A 76 6.09 3.92 -4.99
C MET A 76 6.87 4.89 -5.90
N PRO A 77 8.12 5.24 -5.52
CA PRO A 77 8.98 6.14 -6.29
C PRO A 77 9.54 5.51 -7.57
#